data_AF-A0A927SS58-F1
#
_entry.id   AF-A0A927SS58-F1
#
_cell.length_a   1.000
_cell.length_b   1.000
_cell.length_c   1.000
_cell.angle_alpha   90.00
_cell.angle_beta   90.00
_cell.angle_gamma   90.00
#
_symmetry.space_group_name_H-M   'P 1'
#
loop_
_entity.id
_entity.type
_entity.pdbx_description
1 polymer ?
#
loop_
_entity_poly.entity_id
_entity_poly.type
_entity_poly.pdbx_seq_one_letter_code
_entity_poly.pdbx_strand_id
1 'polypeptide(L)' 'MEKECCNKEKVENALKSLGKEQLSVIIEEDKKAEIVCPKCNKRYNFSEEALKEIYNKMKF' A
#
# COMPACT_ATOMS: atom_id res chain seq x y z
N MET A 1 -15.25 2.83 -21.83
CA MET A 1 -15.11 3.28 -20.42
C MET A 1 -13.94 2.54 -19.81
N GLU A 2 -12.73 3.06 -20.02
CA GLU A 2 -11.48 2.49 -19.51
C GLU A 2 -11.27 2.99 -18.09
N LYS A 3 -11.61 2.16 -17.09
CA LYS A 3 -11.27 2.45 -15.70
C LYS A 3 -9.78 2.21 -15.51
N GLU A 4 -8.98 3.26 -15.60
CA GLU A 4 -7.67 3.36 -14.96
C GLU A 4 -7.85 3.20 -13.43
N CYS A 5 -7.94 1.95 -12.99
CA CYS A 5 -8.46 1.65 -11.66
C CYS A 5 -7.36 1.41 -10.62
N CYS A 6 -6.12 1.15 -11.02
CA CYS A 6 -5.01 0.87 -10.11
C CYS A 6 -3.78 1.68 -10.53
N ASN A 7 -3.84 2.99 -10.27
CA ASN A 7 -2.66 3.85 -10.28
C ASN A 7 -1.96 3.74 -8.91
N LYS A 8 -0.64 3.95 -8.84
CA LYS A 8 0.16 3.73 -7.61
C LYS A 8 -0.45 4.45 -6.41
N GLU A 9 -0.91 5.68 -6.62
CA GLU A 9 -1.57 6.54 -5.63
C GLU A 9 -2.90 5.96 -5.07
N LYS A 10 -3.68 5.25 -5.90
CA LYS A 10 -4.91 4.57 -5.45
C LYS A 10 -4.59 3.35 -4.60
N VAL A 11 -3.54 2.63 -4.97
CA VAL A 11 -3.05 1.46 -4.24
C VAL A 11 -2.48 1.90 -2.88
N GLU A 12 -1.73 3.01 -2.87
CA GLU A 12 -1.27 3.64 -1.63
C GLU A 12 -2.45 4.04 -0.75
N ASN A 13 -3.47 4.73 -1.28
CA ASN A 13 -4.69 5.06 -0.52
C ASN A 13 -5.43 3.83 0.03
N ALA A 14 -5.53 2.75 -0.74
CA ALA A 14 -6.10 1.49 -0.26
C ALA A 14 -5.27 0.91 0.88
N LEU A 15 -3.94 1.00 0.79
CA LEU A 15 -3.02 0.60 1.86
C LEU A 15 -3.18 1.48 3.10
N LYS A 16 -3.36 2.80 2.93
CA LYS A 16 -3.69 3.73 4.03
C LYS A 16 -5.00 3.33 4.72
N SER A 17 -5.98 2.87 3.93
CA SER A 17 -7.29 2.47 4.42
C SER A 17 -7.28 1.14 5.19
N LEU A 18 -6.24 0.30 5.05
CA LEU A 18 -6.03 -0.87 5.94
C LEU A 18 -5.69 -0.44 7.38
N GLY A 19 -5.13 0.75 7.55
CA GLY A 19 -4.81 1.34 8.84
C GLY A 19 -3.31 1.37 9.14
N LYS A 20 -2.92 2.40 9.89
CA LYS A 20 -1.54 2.65 10.34
C LYS A 20 -0.98 1.53 11.23
N GLU A 21 -1.81 0.85 12.01
CA GLU A 21 -1.40 -0.28 12.86
C GLU A 21 -0.99 -1.49 12.02
N GLN A 22 -1.86 -1.90 11.08
CA GLN A 22 -1.56 -2.98 10.14
C GLN A 22 -0.28 -2.66 9.35
N LEU A 23 -0.14 -1.43 8.87
CA LEU A 23 1.06 -1.01 8.15
C LEU A 23 2.32 -1.07 9.02
N SER A 24 2.26 -0.65 10.29
CA SER A 24 3.40 -0.70 11.22
C SER A 24 3.85 -2.14 11.48
N VAL A 25 2.90 -3.04 11.73
CA VAL A 25 3.19 -4.47 11.94
C VAL A 25 3.85 -5.06 10.70
N ILE A 26 3.34 -4.75 9.49
CA ILE A 26 3.94 -5.21 8.24
C ILE A 26 5.37 -4.65 8.06
N ILE A 27 5.63 -3.40 8.44
CA ILE A 27 6.98 -2.80 8.37
C ILE A 27 7.94 -3.47 9.37
N GLU A 28 7.48 -3.79 10.58
CA GLU A 28 8.33 -4.35 11.64
C GLU A 28 8.58 -5.86 11.46
N GLU A 29 7.54 -6.63 11.12
CA GLU A 29 7.61 -8.08 10.99
C GLU A 29 8.02 -8.53 9.58
N ASP A 30 7.25 -8.12 8.56
CA ASP A 30 7.43 -8.63 7.18
C ASP A 30 8.42 -7.76 6.37
N LYS A 31 8.60 -6.49 6.78
CA LYS A 31 9.41 -5.45 6.12
C LYS A 31 9.02 -5.17 4.66
N LYS A 32 7.94 -5.75 4.17
CA LYS A 32 7.44 -5.59 2.80
C LYS A 32 5.93 -5.84 2.76
N ALA A 33 5.25 -5.27 1.79
CA ALA A 33 3.84 -5.54 1.55
C ALA A 33 3.61 -5.85 0.08
N GLU A 34 2.94 -6.97 -0.20
CA GLU A 34 2.42 -7.27 -1.52
C GLU A 34 0.92 -6.98 -1.54
N ILE A 35 0.51 -6.10 -2.45
CA ILE A 35 -0.90 -5.78 -2.67
C ILE A 35 -1.28 -6.28 -4.06
N VAL A 36 -2.30 -7.14 -4.10
CA VAL A 36 -2.92 -7.58 -5.35
C VAL A 36 -4.21 -6.80 -5.55
N CYS A 37 -4.33 -6.10 -6.67
CA CYS A 37 -5.58 -5.41 -7.03
C CYS A 37 -6.59 -6.45 -7.57
N PRO A 38 -7.69 -6.75 -6.86
CA PRO A 38 -8.62 -7.83 -7.25
C PRO A 38 -9.36 -7.55 -8.57
N LYS A 39 -9.33 -6.31 -9.04
CA LYS A 39 -9.99 -5.86 -10.27
C LYS A 39 -9.12 -5.97 -11.51
N CYS A 40 -7.81 -5.77 -11.38
CA CYS A 40 -6.88 -5.82 -12.52
C CYS A 40 -5.78 -6.88 -12.39
N ASN A 41 -5.78 -7.66 -11.31
CA ASN A 41 -4.78 -8.69 -11.00
C ASN A 41 -3.32 -8.19 -11.01
N LYS A 42 -3.10 -6.88 -10.90
CA LYS A 42 -1.76 -6.31 -10.77
C LYS A 42 -1.24 -6.50 -9.35
N ARG A 43 0.01 -6.95 -9.27
CA ARG A 43 0.79 -7.04 -8.04
C ARG A 43 1.62 -5.77 -7.85
N TYR A 44 1.43 -5.13 -6.71
CA TYR A 44 2.22 -3.99 -6.27
C TYR A 44 3.02 -4.42 -5.05
N ASN A 45 4.34 -4.42 -5.20
CA ASN A 45 5.25 -4.72 -4.12
C ASN A 45 5.77 -3.41 -3.54
N PHE A 46 5.59 -3.23 -2.24
CA PHE A 46 6.09 -2.11 -1.48
C PHE A 46 7.20 -2.61 -0.57
N SER A 47 8.41 -2.09 -0.79
CA SER A 47 9.55 -2.33 0.09
C SER A 47 9.38 -1.59 1.42
N GLU A 48 10.17 -1.97 2.42
CA GLU A 48 10.20 -1.33 3.75
C GLU A 48 10.25 0.21 3.65
N GLU A 49 11.12 0.74 2.79
CA GLU A 49 11.27 2.18 2.58
C GLU A 49 9.98 2.83 2.05
N ALA A 50 9.34 2.20 1.07
CA ALA A 50 8.09 2.70 0.50
C ALA A 50 6.96 2.66 1.53
N LEU A 51 6.88 1.60 2.33
CA LEU A 51 5.92 1.48 3.43
C LEU A 51 6.16 2.56 4.49
N LYS A 52 7.42 2.78 4.89
CA LYS A 52 7.81 3.85 5.81
C LYS A 52 7.44 5.22 5.26
N GLU A 53 7.64 5.47 3.97
CA GLU A 53 7.21 6.72 3.31
C GLU A 53 5.69 6.91 3.38
N ILE A 54 4.93 5.86 3.07
CA ILE A 54 3.46 5.89 3.12
C ILE A 54 2.96 6.12 4.55
N TYR A 55 3.58 5.44 5.53
CA TYR A 55 3.30 5.61 6.95
C TYR A 55 3.61 7.04 7.42
N ASN A 56 4.73 7.61 6.99
CA ASN A 56 5.11 8.97 7.32
C ASN A 56 4.15 9.99 6.71
N LYS A 57 3.69 9.76 5.46
CA LYS A 57 2.62 10.53 4.81
C LYS A 57 1.23 10.37 5.46
N MET A 58 1.06 9.46 6.43
CA MET A 58 -0.18 9.29 7.19
C MET A 58 -0.17 10.00 8.55
N LYS A 59 1.00 10.36 9.08
CA LYS A 59 1.08 11.17 10.29
C LYS A 59 0.69 12.61 9.94
N PHE A 60 -0.51 13.00 10.36
CA PHE A 60 -0.95 14.39 10.50
C PHE A 60 -0.51 14.92 11.86
#